data_AF-A0AAW2NIE2-F1
#
_entry.id   AF-A0AAW2NIE2-F1
#
_cell.length_a   1.000
_cell.length_b   1.000
_cell.length_c   1.000
_cell.angle_alpha   90.00
_cell.angle_beta   90.00
_cell.angle_gamma   90.00
#
_symmetry.space_group_name_H-M   'P 1'
#
loop_
_entity.id
_entity.type
_entity.pdbx_description
1 polymer ?
#
loop_
_entity_poly.entity_id
_entity_poly.type
_entity_poly.pdbx_seq_one_letter_code
_entity_poly.pdbx_strand_id
1 'polypeptide(L)'
;MSPIVLAKVDANEEKNRELATEFEIQGFPTLKILRNGGKSIQDYKGPREADGIVDYLKRQVGPASAEIKSVEDATSLVDEKKISIVGVFPKFSGEEFENFTALAEKLRSDYDFGHTLDAKLLPRGEPVSKPTLRLFKPFDELFVDSQDFKVEALEKFIAESTIPVVTIWNSDPSNYPYINKFFESSNDKAMLLVNFSKEHDAFQSKYKDAATLYKGKGISFLFGDVDSTRNAFQYFGLEVEQAPLLIIQKPDGQKYFKSNIEPDQIESWLKDYKAGLVEPFIRSEPIPETNNEPVKVVVRDSLRDVVFNSGKNVLLEFYAPWCGHCKQLAPILDEVAVHFENDPNVIIAKFDATVNDVPGDTFDVQGFPTVYFRSASGNLSQYEGDRTKEDIISFIEKNRDKPAQSTSTKPESGISETVNADSVKDEFVKR
;
A
#
# COMPACT_ATOMS: atom_id res chain seq x y z
N MET A 1 -27.81 -30.72 21.95
CA MET A 1 -26.72 -29.75 21.69
C MET A 1 -25.62 -30.01 22.70
N SER A 2 -24.38 -30.17 22.25
CA SER A 2 -23.24 -30.15 23.17
C SER A 2 -23.13 -28.74 23.76
N PRO A 3 -22.97 -28.57 25.08
CA PRO A 3 -22.88 -27.25 25.69
C PRO A 3 -21.61 -26.54 25.24
N ILE A 4 -21.73 -25.26 24.87
CA ILE A 4 -20.58 -24.37 24.71
C ILE A 4 -20.06 -24.06 26.10
N VAL A 5 -18.78 -24.32 26.34
CA VAL A 5 -18.09 -23.97 27.59
C VAL A 5 -17.18 -22.78 27.32
N LEU A 6 -17.35 -21.71 28.08
CA LEU A 6 -16.41 -20.60 28.10
C LEU A 6 -15.36 -20.85 29.20
N ALA A 7 -14.10 -20.78 28.83
CA ALA A 7 -12.96 -20.91 29.74
C ALA A 7 -12.01 -19.73 29.57
N LYS A 8 -11.22 -19.44 30.61
CA LYS A 8 -10.14 -18.47 30.56
C LYS A 8 -8.85 -19.09 31.08
N VAL A 9 -7.73 -18.70 30.50
CA VAL A 9 -6.38 -19.08 30.93
C VAL A 9 -5.60 -17.79 31.17
N ASP A 10 -4.92 -17.69 32.31
CA ASP A 10 -3.99 -16.60 32.55
C ASP A 10 -2.64 -16.95 31.90
N ALA A 11 -2.41 -16.42 30.70
CA ALA A 11 -1.22 -16.68 29.92
C ALA A 11 0.05 -16.02 30.49
N ASN A 12 -0.06 -15.14 31.49
CA ASN A 12 1.10 -14.54 32.17
C ASN A 12 1.62 -15.43 33.31
N GLU A 13 0.85 -16.43 33.77
CA GLU A 13 1.33 -17.38 34.77
C GLU A 13 2.37 -18.33 34.16
N GLU A 14 3.51 -18.49 34.85
CA GLU A 14 4.64 -19.31 34.37
C GLU A 14 4.24 -20.74 33.99
N LYS A 15 3.36 -21.37 34.78
CA LYS A 15 2.82 -22.71 34.52
C LYS A 15 2.00 -22.84 33.22
N ASN A 16 1.53 -21.73 32.64
CA ASN A 16 0.72 -21.70 31.43
C ASN A 16 1.53 -21.23 30.19
N ARG A 17 2.84 -20.98 30.34
CA ARG A 17 3.69 -20.43 29.25
C ARG A 17 3.76 -21.37 28.05
N GLU A 18 3.79 -22.68 28.29
CA GLU A 18 3.76 -23.69 27.23
C GLU A 18 2.45 -23.62 26.44
N LEU A 19 1.31 -23.49 27.13
CA LEU A 19 0.00 -23.32 26.50
C LEU A 19 -0.06 -22.03 25.65
N ALA A 20 0.44 -20.91 26.17
CA ALA A 20 0.46 -19.66 25.41
C ALA A 20 1.29 -19.76 24.11
N THR A 21 2.35 -20.56 24.13
CA THR A 21 3.19 -20.85 22.97
C THR A 21 2.48 -21.79 21.99
N GLU A 22 1.89 -22.89 22.48
CA GLU A 22 1.15 -23.86 21.68
C GLU A 22 -0.02 -23.21 20.91
N PHE A 23 -0.72 -22.28 21.56
CA PHE A 23 -1.81 -21.53 20.95
C PHE A 23 -1.36 -20.23 20.27
N GLU A 24 -0.05 -19.99 20.11
CA GLU A 24 0.49 -18.84 19.36
C GLU A 24 -0.08 -17.49 19.83
N ILE A 25 -0.17 -17.26 21.13
CA ILE A 25 -0.75 -16.02 21.67
C ILE A 25 0.22 -14.85 21.49
N GLN A 26 -0.12 -13.92 20.60
CA GLN A 26 0.70 -12.72 20.28
C GLN A 26 0.26 -11.45 21.02
N GLY A 27 -0.88 -11.49 21.71
CA GLY A 27 -1.43 -10.33 22.41
C GLY A 27 -2.66 -10.66 23.25
N PHE A 28 -3.08 -9.71 24.08
CA PHE A 28 -4.20 -9.90 25.00
C PHE A 28 -5.31 -8.86 24.81
N PRO A 29 -6.59 -9.25 24.94
CA PRO A 29 -7.07 -10.64 24.98
C PRO A 29 -7.02 -11.29 23.58
N THR A 30 -6.69 -12.58 23.56
CA THR A 30 -6.87 -13.46 22.38
C THR A 30 -7.94 -14.49 22.72
N LEU A 31 -8.95 -14.60 21.87
CA LEU A 31 -10.08 -15.52 22.03
C LEU A 31 -9.99 -16.61 20.95
N LYS A 32 -10.10 -17.88 21.35
CA LYS A 32 -10.07 -19.03 20.44
C LYS A 32 -11.23 -19.98 20.70
N ILE A 33 -11.70 -20.62 19.63
CA ILE A 33 -12.75 -21.63 19.64
C ILE A 33 -12.10 -22.99 19.40
N LEU A 34 -12.29 -23.89 20.36
CA LEU A 34 -11.78 -25.26 20.30
C LEU A 34 -12.94 -26.22 20.03
N ARG A 35 -12.76 -27.11 19.05
CA ARG A 35 -13.73 -28.15 18.66
C ARG A 35 -13.08 -29.53 18.69
N ASN A 36 -13.90 -30.57 18.83
CA ASN A 36 -13.48 -31.98 18.78
C ASN A 36 -12.32 -32.29 19.74
N GLY A 37 -12.37 -31.74 20.96
CA GLY A 37 -11.32 -31.92 21.97
C GLY A 37 -10.01 -31.21 21.65
N GLY A 38 -10.05 -30.08 20.94
CA GLY A 38 -8.87 -29.28 20.59
C GLY A 38 -8.24 -29.65 19.25
N LYS A 39 -8.78 -30.63 18.50
CA LYS A 39 -8.29 -30.99 17.16
C LYS A 39 -8.52 -29.92 16.11
N SER A 40 -9.48 -29.02 16.34
CA SER A 40 -9.75 -27.87 15.48
C SER A 40 -9.76 -26.64 16.36
N ILE A 41 -8.82 -25.74 16.10
CA ILE A 41 -8.62 -24.47 16.81
C ILE A 41 -8.85 -23.36 15.79
N GLN A 42 -9.69 -22.40 16.15
CA GLN A 42 -9.97 -21.23 15.30
C GLN A 42 -9.93 -19.96 16.15
N ASP A 43 -9.49 -18.86 15.56
CA ASP A 43 -9.58 -17.56 16.20
C ASP A 43 -11.04 -17.07 16.24
N TYR A 44 -11.40 -16.45 17.35
CA TYR A 44 -12.65 -15.73 17.47
C TYR A 44 -12.49 -14.34 16.81
N LYS A 45 -13.19 -14.14 15.70
CA LYS A 45 -13.18 -12.89 14.94
C LYS A 45 -14.40 -12.00 15.21
N GLY A 46 -15.23 -12.36 16.18
CA GLY A 46 -16.46 -11.66 16.48
C GLY A 46 -16.30 -10.41 17.36
N PRO A 47 -17.40 -9.67 17.56
CA PRO A 47 -17.51 -8.58 18.55
C PRO A 47 -17.13 -9.02 19.97
N ARG A 48 -16.59 -8.12 20.81
CA ARG A 48 -16.14 -8.48 22.18
C ARG A 48 -17.20 -8.19 23.25
N GLU A 49 -18.39 -7.79 22.83
CA GLU A 49 -19.57 -7.58 23.64
C GLU A 49 -20.27 -8.92 23.93
N ALA A 50 -20.91 -9.05 25.09
CA ALA A 50 -21.52 -10.31 25.53
C ALA A 50 -22.53 -10.87 24.52
N ASP A 51 -23.47 -10.04 24.04
CA ASP A 51 -24.48 -10.46 23.06
C ASP A 51 -23.82 -10.85 21.73
N GLY A 52 -22.79 -10.12 21.33
CA GLY A 52 -21.98 -10.41 20.15
C GLY A 52 -21.30 -11.78 20.21
N ILE A 53 -20.70 -12.12 21.37
CA ILE A 53 -20.08 -13.43 21.62
C ILE A 53 -21.15 -14.53 21.59
N VAL A 54 -22.30 -14.32 22.23
CA VAL A 54 -23.39 -15.30 22.24
C VAL A 54 -23.89 -15.57 20.83
N ASP A 55 -24.15 -14.54 20.04
CA ASP A 55 -24.68 -14.68 18.69
C ASP A 55 -23.65 -15.30 17.74
N TYR A 56 -22.38 -14.92 17.87
CA TYR A 56 -21.29 -15.58 17.15
C TYR A 56 -21.25 -17.07 17.47
N LEU A 57 -21.22 -17.44 18.76
CA LEU A 57 -21.12 -18.84 19.17
C LEU A 57 -22.36 -19.65 18.83
N LYS A 58 -23.57 -19.06 18.83
CA LYS A 58 -24.78 -19.73 18.33
C LYS A 58 -24.65 -20.12 16.85
N ARG A 59 -24.06 -19.26 16.00
CA ARG A 59 -23.76 -19.61 14.60
C ARG A 59 -22.73 -20.72 14.47
N GLN A 60 -21.85 -20.84 15.46
CA GLN A 60 -20.90 -21.94 15.56
C GLN A 60 -21.57 -23.26 16.01
N VAL A 61 -22.78 -23.22 16.60
CA VAL A 61 -23.55 -24.40 17.00
C VAL A 61 -24.48 -24.83 15.87
N GLY A 62 -23.99 -25.74 15.02
CA GLY A 62 -24.71 -26.26 13.87
C GLY A 62 -23.75 -26.89 12.87
N PRO A 63 -24.24 -27.61 11.86
CA PRO A 63 -23.38 -28.08 10.77
C PRO A 63 -22.69 -26.87 10.12
N ALA A 64 -21.44 -27.03 9.68
CA ALA A 64 -20.77 -25.91 8.99
C ALA A 64 -21.51 -25.44 7.74
N SER A 65 -22.26 -26.34 7.10
CA SER A 65 -23.13 -26.03 5.98
C SER A 65 -24.56 -26.48 6.26
N ALA A 66 -25.53 -25.60 6.09
CA ALA A 66 -26.95 -25.92 6.27
C ALA A 66 -27.58 -26.51 5.00
N GLU A 67 -28.38 -27.56 5.14
CA GLU A 67 -29.13 -28.15 4.01
C GLU A 67 -30.31 -27.24 3.62
N ILE A 68 -30.39 -26.87 2.35
CA ILE A 68 -31.44 -26.02 1.76
C ILE A 68 -32.45 -26.92 1.06
N LYS A 69 -33.67 -27.00 1.61
CA LYS A 69 -34.77 -27.86 1.13
C LYS A 69 -35.90 -27.06 0.46
N SER A 70 -35.90 -25.75 0.66
CA SER A 70 -36.93 -24.83 0.20
C SER A 70 -36.34 -23.49 -0.22
N VAL A 71 -37.14 -22.67 -0.89
CA VAL A 71 -36.76 -21.29 -1.27
C VAL A 71 -36.63 -20.42 -0.02
N GLU A 72 -37.42 -20.71 1.01
CA GLU A 72 -37.39 -20.04 2.31
C GLU A 72 -36.06 -20.29 3.05
N ASP A 73 -35.55 -21.53 3.00
CA ASP A 73 -34.23 -21.87 3.54
C ASP A 73 -33.13 -21.08 2.81
N ALA A 74 -33.22 -21.03 1.47
CA ALA A 74 -32.26 -20.31 0.64
C ALA A 74 -32.27 -18.81 0.94
N THR A 75 -33.45 -18.21 1.10
CA THR A 75 -33.61 -16.78 1.42
C THR A 75 -33.11 -16.43 2.82
N SER A 76 -33.19 -17.38 3.75
CA SER A 76 -32.67 -17.19 5.11
C SER A 76 -31.15 -17.22 5.17
N LEU A 77 -30.51 -17.93 4.22
CA LEU A 77 -29.06 -18.10 4.16
C LEU A 77 -28.36 -17.12 3.21
N VAL A 78 -28.95 -16.89 2.04
CA VAL A 78 -28.43 -15.99 1.00
C VAL A 78 -29.02 -14.60 1.24
N ASP A 79 -28.17 -13.71 1.71
CA ASP A 79 -28.51 -12.31 2.00
C ASP A 79 -27.80 -11.42 0.99
N GLU A 80 -28.54 -10.54 0.34
CA GLU A 80 -28.05 -9.64 -0.70
C GLU A 80 -27.00 -8.62 -0.18
N LYS A 81 -26.79 -8.52 1.13
CA LYS A 81 -25.84 -7.60 1.77
C LYS A 81 -24.52 -8.24 2.21
N LYS A 82 -24.40 -9.56 2.17
CA LYS A 82 -23.20 -10.29 2.61
C LYS A 82 -22.84 -11.41 1.63
N ILE A 83 -21.68 -12.01 1.86
CA ILE A 83 -21.23 -13.15 1.08
C ILE A 83 -21.79 -14.44 1.68
N SER A 84 -22.37 -15.28 0.84
CA SER A 84 -22.86 -16.62 1.19
C SER A 84 -22.39 -17.63 0.16
N ILE A 85 -22.11 -18.87 0.58
CA ILE A 85 -21.53 -19.89 -0.29
C ILE A 85 -22.42 -21.12 -0.28
N VAL A 86 -22.89 -21.55 -1.45
CA VAL A 86 -23.81 -22.69 -1.58
C VAL A 86 -23.25 -23.75 -2.50
N GLY A 87 -23.16 -24.99 -2.00
CA GLY A 87 -22.83 -26.15 -2.83
C GLY A 87 -24.09 -26.79 -3.42
N VAL A 88 -24.13 -26.97 -4.74
CA VAL A 88 -25.19 -27.70 -5.45
C VAL A 88 -24.63 -29.05 -5.87
N PHE A 89 -25.27 -30.14 -5.43
CA PHE A 89 -24.78 -31.50 -5.64
C PHE A 89 -25.87 -32.44 -6.15
N PRO A 90 -25.52 -33.46 -6.95
CA PRO A 90 -26.48 -34.51 -7.32
C PRO A 90 -26.86 -35.42 -6.14
N LYS A 91 -26.00 -35.51 -5.12
CA LYS A 91 -26.18 -36.27 -3.88
C LYS A 91 -25.23 -35.75 -2.80
N PHE A 92 -25.58 -35.93 -1.53
CA PHE A 92 -24.73 -35.54 -0.39
C PHE A 92 -23.74 -36.64 -0.01
N SER A 93 -22.91 -37.04 -0.97
CA SER A 93 -21.84 -38.03 -0.79
C SER A 93 -20.85 -37.96 -1.96
N GLY A 94 -19.63 -38.46 -1.74
CA GLY A 94 -18.56 -38.41 -2.73
C GLY A 94 -17.54 -37.31 -2.43
N GLU A 95 -16.42 -37.37 -3.14
CA GLU A 95 -15.24 -36.54 -2.89
C GLU A 95 -15.56 -35.04 -2.95
N GLU A 96 -16.37 -34.60 -3.91
CA GLU A 96 -16.73 -33.18 -4.06
C GLU A 96 -17.53 -32.65 -2.85
N PHE A 97 -18.46 -33.45 -2.34
CA PHE A 97 -19.27 -33.08 -1.19
C PHE A 97 -18.44 -33.11 0.11
N GLU A 98 -17.55 -34.09 0.25
CA GLU A 98 -16.62 -34.20 1.38
C GLU A 98 -15.66 -33.00 1.42
N ASN A 99 -15.05 -32.64 0.29
CA ASN A 99 -14.15 -31.48 0.18
C ASN A 99 -14.88 -30.16 0.45
N PHE A 100 -16.10 -29.99 -0.05
CA PHE A 100 -16.93 -28.83 0.26
C PHE A 100 -17.26 -28.72 1.75
N THR A 101 -17.59 -29.85 2.39
CA THR A 101 -17.90 -29.87 3.82
C THR A 101 -16.67 -29.55 4.66
N ALA A 102 -15.50 -30.07 4.29
CA ALA A 102 -14.23 -29.74 4.93
C ALA A 102 -13.90 -28.24 4.80
N LEU A 103 -14.10 -27.67 3.62
CA LEU A 103 -13.94 -26.23 3.37
C LEU A 103 -14.91 -25.40 4.21
N ALA A 104 -16.19 -25.79 4.27
CA ALA A 104 -17.18 -25.12 5.09
C ALA A 104 -16.77 -25.13 6.57
N GLU A 105 -16.29 -26.24 7.13
CA GLU A 105 -15.81 -26.29 8.52
C GLU A 105 -14.61 -25.36 8.75
N LYS A 106 -13.73 -25.22 7.76
CA LYS A 106 -12.58 -24.31 7.84
C LYS A 106 -12.99 -22.84 7.79
N LEU A 107 -13.96 -22.48 6.94
CA LEU A 107 -14.31 -21.08 6.63
C LEU A 107 -15.62 -20.58 7.25
N ARG A 108 -16.35 -21.39 8.03
CA ARG A 108 -17.62 -21.04 8.70
C ARG A 108 -17.57 -19.85 9.66
N SER A 109 -16.38 -19.38 10.01
CA SER A 109 -16.19 -18.16 10.82
C SER A 109 -16.24 -16.90 9.97
N ASP A 110 -15.97 -17.02 8.66
CA ASP A 110 -15.86 -15.90 7.73
C ASP A 110 -17.06 -15.82 6.77
N TYR A 111 -17.69 -16.96 6.45
CA TYR A 111 -18.82 -17.03 5.51
C TYR A 111 -19.93 -17.98 5.99
N ASP A 112 -21.15 -17.70 5.54
CA ASP A 112 -22.28 -18.60 5.72
C ASP A 112 -22.30 -19.64 4.59
N PHE A 113 -22.36 -20.93 4.95
CA PHE A 113 -22.38 -22.03 3.99
C PHE A 113 -23.73 -22.75 3.97
N GLY A 114 -24.21 -23.08 2.77
CA GLY A 114 -25.38 -23.93 2.55
C GLY A 114 -25.11 -25.00 1.50
N HIS A 115 -25.97 -26.01 1.41
CA HIS A 115 -25.92 -26.99 0.32
C HIS A 115 -27.30 -27.47 -0.09
N THR A 116 -27.47 -27.83 -1.36
CA THR A 116 -28.75 -28.30 -1.89
C THR A 116 -28.59 -29.35 -2.99
N LEU A 117 -29.67 -30.10 -3.24
CA LEU A 117 -29.80 -30.98 -4.40
C LEU A 117 -30.38 -30.26 -5.64
N ASP A 118 -30.97 -29.08 -5.47
CA ASP A 118 -31.68 -28.37 -6.53
C ASP A 118 -31.31 -26.89 -6.58
N ALA A 119 -30.57 -26.51 -7.63
CA ALA A 119 -30.20 -25.12 -7.88
C ALA A 119 -31.41 -24.18 -8.02
N LYS A 120 -32.59 -24.70 -8.39
CA LYS A 120 -33.81 -23.89 -8.56
C LYS A 120 -34.30 -23.27 -7.25
N LEU A 121 -33.88 -23.81 -6.11
CA LEU A 121 -34.20 -23.24 -4.80
C LEU A 121 -33.41 -21.96 -4.51
N LEU A 122 -32.31 -21.73 -5.22
CA LEU A 122 -31.43 -20.59 -4.98
C LEU A 122 -31.90 -19.33 -5.71
N PRO A 123 -31.60 -18.14 -5.18
CA PRO A 123 -31.73 -16.90 -5.94
C PRO A 123 -30.94 -17.01 -7.25
N ARG A 124 -31.55 -16.62 -8.37
CA ARG A 124 -30.92 -16.73 -9.71
C ARG A 124 -30.52 -18.18 -10.01
N GLY A 125 -31.43 -19.11 -9.67
CA GLY A 125 -31.28 -20.57 -9.75
C GLY A 125 -31.17 -21.14 -11.16
N GLU A 126 -30.27 -20.59 -11.97
CA GLU A 126 -29.88 -21.16 -13.24
C GLU A 126 -29.45 -22.62 -13.03
N PRO A 127 -29.98 -23.57 -13.81
CA PRO A 127 -29.66 -24.98 -13.65
C PRO A 127 -28.17 -25.25 -13.82
N VAL A 128 -27.61 -26.10 -12.96
CA VAL A 128 -26.24 -26.61 -13.09
C VAL A 128 -26.29 -28.11 -13.39
N SER A 129 -25.39 -28.59 -14.25
CA SER A 129 -25.36 -29.99 -14.70
C SER A 129 -24.30 -30.84 -13.99
N LYS A 130 -23.49 -30.22 -13.12
CA LYS A 130 -22.38 -30.84 -12.38
C LYS A 130 -22.38 -30.30 -10.94
N PRO A 131 -21.73 -31.00 -9.99
CA PRO A 131 -21.40 -30.40 -8.69
C PRO A 131 -20.84 -28.99 -8.89
N THR A 132 -21.39 -28.01 -8.19
CA THR A 132 -21.04 -26.60 -8.36
C THR A 132 -21.05 -25.90 -7.01
N LEU A 133 -19.99 -25.17 -6.69
CA LEU A 133 -19.98 -24.18 -5.62
C LEU A 133 -20.39 -22.84 -6.20
N ARG A 134 -21.51 -22.29 -5.72
CA ARG A 134 -22.01 -20.95 -6.07
C ARG A 134 -21.76 -19.99 -4.91
N LEU A 135 -20.98 -18.95 -5.16
CA LEU A 135 -20.72 -17.88 -4.20
C LEU A 135 -21.59 -16.68 -4.55
N PHE A 136 -22.44 -16.25 -3.61
CA PHE A 136 -23.25 -15.04 -3.68
C PHE A 136 -22.52 -13.87 -3.05
N LYS A 137 -22.64 -12.67 -3.62
CA LYS A 137 -21.95 -11.47 -3.17
C LYS A 137 -22.76 -10.19 -3.45
N PRO A 138 -22.60 -9.12 -2.65
CA PRO A 138 -23.38 -7.89 -2.80
C PRO A 138 -22.86 -6.94 -3.90
N PHE A 139 -21.87 -7.37 -4.69
CA PHE A 139 -21.19 -6.54 -5.69
C PHE A 139 -20.94 -7.29 -7.02
N ASP A 140 -20.62 -6.52 -8.05
CA ASP A 140 -20.28 -6.99 -9.40
C ASP A 140 -21.33 -7.96 -10.00
N GLU A 141 -20.93 -9.16 -10.43
CA GLU A 141 -21.80 -10.18 -11.01
C GLU A 141 -22.80 -10.83 -10.03
N LEU A 142 -22.75 -10.45 -8.74
CA LEU A 142 -23.65 -10.85 -7.64
C LEU A 142 -23.67 -12.36 -7.32
N PHE A 143 -23.23 -13.22 -8.24
CA PHE A 143 -22.81 -14.58 -7.96
C PHE A 143 -21.70 -15.04 -8.92
N VAL A 144 -20.90 -16.02 -8.49
CA VAL A 144 -19.92 -16.73 -9.32
C VAL A 144 -19.88 -18.20 -8.98
N ASP A 145 -19.60 -19.04 -9.98
CA ASP A 145 -19.58 -20.49 -9.84
C ASP A 145 -18.16 -21.05 -9.97
N SER A 146 -17.87 -22.11 -9.23
CA SER A 146 -16.70 -22.97 -9.41
C SER A 146 -17.10 -24.45 -9.43
N GLN A 147 -16.40 -25.24 -10.26
CA GLN A 147 -16.58 -26.68 -10.38
C GLN A 147 -15.31 -27.46 -10.01
N ASP A 148 -14.25 -26.78 -9.57
CA ASP A 148 -13.01 -27.43 -9.10
C ASP A 148 -13.09 -27.64 -7.59
N PHE A 149 -13.45 -28.85 -7.17
CA PHE A 149 -13.64 -29.21 -5.76
C PHE A 149 -12.35 -29.61 -5.03
N LYS A 150 -11.17 -29.35 -5.60
CA LYS A 150 -9.94 -29.41 -4.81
C LYS A 150 -9.97 -28.30 -3.76
N VAL A 151 -9.72 -28.65 -2.49
CA VAL A 151 -9.83 -27.71 -1.35
C VAL A 151 -9.00 -26.44 -1.60
N GLU A 152 -7.74 -26.58 -2.03
CA GLU A 152 -6.87 -25.43 -2.34
C GLU A 152 -7.41 -24.55 -3.48
N ALA A 153 -8.02 -25.16 -4.50
CA ALA A 153 -8.61 -24.42 -5.62
C ALA A 153 -9.86 -23.65 -5.19
N LEU A 154 -10.71 -24.26 -4.35
CA LEU A 154 -11.87 -23.58 -3.77
C LEU A 154 -11.46 -22.44 -2.83
N GLU A 155 -10.43 -22.64 -2.00
CA GLU A 155 -9.91 -21.59 -1.12
C GLU A 155 -9.41 -20.39 -1.93
N LYS A 156 -8.62 -20.64 -2.96
CA LYS A 156 -8.15 -19.60 -3.88
C LYS A 156 -9.32 -18.91 -4.58
N PHE A 157 -10.27 -19.67 -5.11
CA PHE A 157 -11.46 -19.15 -5.78
C PHE A 157 -12.27 -18.22 -4.86
N ILE A 158 -12.51 -18.62 -3.60
CA ILE A 158 -13.23 -17.79 -2.61
C ILE A 158 -12.40 -16.54 -2.27
N ALA A 159 -11.10 -16.68 -2.02
CA ALA A 159 -10.25 -15.54 -1.69
C ALA A 159 -10.28 -14.47 -2.80
N GLU A 160 -10.19 -14.89 -4.07
CA GLU A 160 -10.22 -13.99 -5.22
C GLU A 160 -11.63 -13.43 -5.51
N SER A 161 -12.68 -14.26 -5.35
CA SER A 161 -14.05 -13.87 -5.71
C SER A 161 -14.74 -12.98 -4.68
N THR A 162 -14.19 -12.88 -3.47
CA THR A 162 -14.73 -12.08 -2.36
C THR A 162 -14.12 -10.69 -2.26
N ILE A 163 -13.33 -10.28 -3.26
CA ILE A 163 -12.82 -8.93 -3.42
C ILE A 163 -13.58 -8.28 -4.59
N PRO A 164 -14.19 -7.09 -4.39
CA PRO A 164 -14.83 -6.35 -5.48
C PRO A 164 -13.83 -5.98 -6.58
N VAL A 165 -14.31 -5.84 -7.82
CA VAL A 165 -13.48 -5.29 -8.93
C VAL A 165 -12.92 -3.92 -8.55
N VAL A 166 -13.72 -3.10 -7.86
CA VAL A 166 -13.28 -1.86 -7.23
C VAL A 166 -13.79 -1.83 -5.79
N THR A 167 -12.88 -1.91 -4.82
CA THR A 167 -13.21 -1.75 -3.40
C THR A 167 -13.55 -0.30 -3.09
N ILE A 168 -14.67 -0.04 -2.42
CA ILE A 168 -15.05 1.33 -2.02
C ILE A 168 -14.50 1.64 -0.63
N TRP A 169 -13.87 2.80 -0.47
CA TRP A 169 -13.43 3.32 0.83
C TRP A 169 -14.16 4.62 1.16
N ASN A 170 -15.19 4.53 1.98
CA ASN A 170 -15.94 5.66 2.50
C ASN A 170 -16.28 5.43 3.99
N SER A 171 -17.23 6.21 4.52
CA SER A 171 -17.68 6.12 5.91
C SER A 171 -18.66 4.97 6.20
N ASP A 172 -19.05 4.18 5.20
CA ASP A 172 -19.94 3.03 5.37
C ASP A 172 -19.16 1.83 5.94
N PRO A 173 -19.45 1.38 7.18
CA PRO A 173 -18.75 0.27 7.80
C PRO A 173 -18.90 -1.07 7.07
N SER A 174 -19.93 -1.23 6.21
CA SER A 174 -20.11 -2.43 5.41
C SER A 174 -18.98 -2.66 4.39
N ASN A 175 -18.20 -1.60 4.08
CA ASN A 175 -17.06 -1.68 3.18
C ASN A 175 -15.76 -2.15 3.86
N TYR A 176 -15.65 -2.04 5.19
CA TYR A 176 -14.41 -2.29 5.92
C TYR A 176 -13.83 -3.70 5.70
N PRO A 177 -14.62 -4.78 5.64
CA PRO A 177 -14.08 -6.11 5.33
C PRO A 177 -13.36 -6.17 3.97
N TYR A 178 -13.84 -5.44 2.97
CA TYR A 178 -13.27 -5.43 1.63
C TYR A 178 -12.01 -4.55 1.55
N ILE A 179 -11.97 -3.46 2.32
CA ILE A 179 -10.78 -2.61 2.45
C ILE A 179 -9.62 -3.41 3.07
N ASN A 180 -9.88 -4.16 4.15
CA ASN A 180 -8.86 -5.00 4.76
C ASN A 180 -8.31 -6.04 3.77
N LYS A 181 -9.20 -6.76 3.07
CA LYS A 181 -8.80 -7.73 2.03
C LYS A 181 -7.99 -7.09 0.90
N PHE A 182 -8.35 -5.88 0.49
CA PHE A 182 -7.59 -5.12 -0.51
C PHE A 182 -6.15 -4.89 -0.04
N PHE A 183 -5.95 -4.45 1.21
CA PHE A 183 -4.62 -4.19 1.76
C PHE A 183 -3.81 -5.46 2.05
N GLU A 184 -4.46 -6.54 2.44
CA GLU A 184 -3.84 -7.87 2.65
C GLU A 184 -3.42 -8.53 1.33
N SER A 185 -3.98 -8.12 0.19
CA SER A 185 -3.61 -8.67 -1.11
C SER A 185 -2.15 -8.35 -1.50
N SER A 186 -1.49 -9.31 -2.16
CA SER A 186 -0.11 -9.19 -2.65
C SER A 186 0.02 -8.43 -3.97
N ASN A 187 -1.10 -7.97 -4.54
CA ASN A 187 -1.11 -7.20 -5.78
C ASN A 187 -0.59 -5.78 -5.58
N ASP A 188 -0.22 -5.13 -6.69
CA ASP A 188 -0.09 -3.67 -6.74
C ASP A 188 -1.44 -3.05 -6.33
N LYS A 189 -1.39 -2.00 -5.50
CA LYS A 189 -2.58 -1.34 -4.94
C LYS A 189 -2.84 -0.04 -5.69
N ALA A 190 -3.78 -0.05 -6.63
CA ALA A 190 -4.27 1.15 -7.29
C ALA A 190 -5.37 1.78 -6.43
N MET A 191 -5.13 2.99 -5.92
CA MET A 191 -6.06 3.74 -5.08
C MET A 191 -6.38 5.07 -5.76
N LEU A 192 -7.64 5.27 -6.14
CA LEU A 192 -8.13 6.55 -6.63
C LEU A 192 -8.87 7.25 -5.50
N LEU A 193 -8.40 8.43 -5.09
CA LEU A 193 -8.98 9.24 -4.03
C LEU A 193 -9.60 10.50 -4.63
N VAL A 194 -10.91 10.68 -4.46
CA VAL A 194 -11.66 11.84 -5.00
C VAL A 194 -12.67 12.36 -3.98
N ASN A 195 -13.19 13.58 -4.17
CA ASN A 195 -14.27 14.06 -3.33
C ASN A 195 -15.60 13.44 -3.77
N PHE A 196 -16.14 12.48 -3.00
CA PHE A 196 -17.34 11.77 -3.44
C PHE A 196 -18.57 12.68 -3.58
N SER A 197 -18.64 13.76 -2.79
CA SER A 197 -19.74 14.71 -2.85
C SER A 197 -19.74 15.57 -4.12
N LYS A 198 -18.63 15.61 -4.87
CA LYS A 198 -18.46 16.47 -6.05
C LYS A 198 -18.13 15.72 -7.32
N GLU A 199 -17.33 14.67 -7.22
CA GLU A 199 -16.60 14.08 -8.35
C GLU A 199 -16.95 12.61 -8.59
N HIS A 200 -17.63 11.94 -7.63
CA HIS A 200 -17.86 10.49 -7.66
C HIS A 200 -18.37 9.99 -9.02
N ASP A 201 -19.45 10.57 -9.54
CA ASP A 201 -20.13 10.08 -10.74
C ASP A 201 -19.26 10.22 -12.01
N ALA A 202 -18.38 11.23 -12.05
CA ALA A 202 -17.46 11.44 -13.17
C ALA A 202 -16.36 10.36 -13.22
N PHE A 203 -15.90 9.89 -12.05
CA PHE A 203 -14.79 8.96 -11.93
C PHE A 203 -15.22 7.49 -11.84
N GLN A 204 -16.34 7.19 -11.19
CA GLN A 204 -16.70 5.82 -10.80
C GLN A 204 -16.73 4.86 -11.99
N SER A 205 -17.41 5.23 -13.08
CA SER A 205 -17.52 4.38 -14.27
C SER A 205 -16.18 4.19 -14.97
N LYS A 206 -15.42 5.28 -15.18
CA LYS A 206 -14.10 5.25 -15.81
C LYS A 206 -13.10 4.40 -15.04
N TYR A 207 -13.09 4.54 -13.72
CA TYR A 207 -12.20 3.78 -12.87
C TYR A 207 -12.60 2.29 -12.82
N LYS A 208 -13.90 1.98 -12.82
CA LYS A 208 -14.40 0.59 -12.90
C LYS A 208 -14.08 -0.06 -14.25
N ASP A 209 -14.22 0.66 -15.35
CA ASP A 209 -13.85 0.18 -16.69
C ASP A 209 -12.36 -0.16 -16.72
N ALA A 210 -11.51 0.75 -16.22
CA ALA A 210 -10.07 0.51 -16.10
C ALA A 210 -9.77 -0.71 -15.22
N ALA A 211 -10.36 -0.81 -14.02
CA ALA A 211 -10.16 -1.94 -13.11
C ALA A 211 -10.53 -3.28 -13.76
N THR A 212 -11.61 -3.31 -14.54
CA THR A 212 -12.06 -4.51 -15.27
C THR A 212 -11.01 -5.00 -16.27
N LEU A 213 -10.33 -4.09 -16.98
CA LEU A 213 -9.25 -4.43 -17.92
C LEU A 213 -8.03 -5.08 -17.23
N TYR A 214 -7.84 -4.83 -15.94
CA TYR A 214 -6.73 -5.34 -15.14
C TYR A 214 -7.12 -6.45 -14.16
N LYS A 215 -8.38 -6.93 -14.19
CA LYS A 215 -8.83 -8.07 -13.37
C LYS A 215 -7.90 -9.27 -13.58
N GLY A 216 -7.30 -9.77 -12.49
CA GLY A 216 -6.37 -10.90 -12.51
C GLY A 216 -4.96 -10.59 -13.06
N LYS A 217 -4.62 -9.31 -13.33
CA LYS A 217 -3.30 -8.89 -13.87
C LYS A 217 -2.38 -8.30 -12.81
N GLY A 218 -2.52 -8.73 -11.55
CA GLY A 218 -1.66 -8.33 -10.45
C GLY A 218 -1.84 -6.88 -9.97
N ILE A 219 -3.00 -6.26 -10.23
CA ILE A 219 -3.40 -4.98 -9.64
C ILE A 219 -4.76 -5.15 -8.97
N SER A 220 -4.90 -4.67 -7.74
CA SER A 220 -6.17 -4.51 -7.03
C SER A 220 -6.56 -3.03 -7.06
N PHE A 221 -7.87 -2.74 -7.14
CA PHE A 221 -8.38 -1.37 -7.25
C PHE A 221 -9.23 -0.97 -6.06
N LEU A 222 -8.96 0.22 -5.52
CA LEU A 222 -9.74 0.87 -4.47
C LEU A 222 -10.12 2.28 -4.91
N PHE A 223 -11.36 2.67 -4.64
CA PHE A 223 -11.91 4.00 -4.91
C PHE A 223 -12.38 4.61 -3.59
N GLY A 224 -11.70 5.68 -3.17
CA GLY A 224 -11.84 6.26 -1.84
C GLY A 224 -12.35 7.69 -1.85
N ASP A 225 -13.15 8.03 -0.84
CA ASP A 225 -13.58 9.39 -0.55
C ASP A 225 -12.51 10.11 0.27
N VAL A 226 -12.07 11.29 -0.19
CA VAL A 226 -11.04 12.09 0.49
C VAL A 226 -11.34 12.38 1.96
N ASP A 227 -12.62 12.57 2.30
CA ASP A 227 -13.04 12.82 3.68
C ASP A 227 -12.83 11.60 4.59
N SER A 228 -12.93 10.39 4.02
CA SER A 228 -12.70 9.13 4.73
C SER A 228 -11.23 8.69 4.70
N THR A 229 -10.40 9.26 3.81
CA THR A 229 -9.01 8.84 3.58
C THR A 229 -7.97 9.88 3.96
N ARG A 230 -8.28 10.89 4.79
CA ARG A 230 -7.32 11.95 5.19
C ARG A 230 -6.02 11.42 5.78
N ASN A 231 -6.08 10.34 6.58
CA ASN A 231 -4.88 9.71 7.13
C ASN A 231 -3.99 9.09 6.03
N ALA A 232 -4.57 8.67 4.91
CA ALA A 232 -3.81 8.17 3.77
C ALA A 232 -2.97 9.30 3.16
N PHE A 233 -3.52 10.50 2.99
CA PHE A 233 -2.77 11.68 2.52
C PHE A 233 -1.55 11.96 3.39
N GLN A 234 -1.72 11.97 4.72
CA GLN A 234 -0.60 12.13 5.67
C GLN A 234 0.45 11.02 5.54
N TYR A 235 0.02 9.76 5.41
CA TYR A 235 0.91 8.61 5.21
C TYR A 235 1.71 8.73 3.91
N PHE A 236 1.11 9.27 2.86
CA PHE A 236 1.76 9.50 1.58
C PHE A 236 2.55 10.82 1.51
N GLY A 237 2.44 11.68 2.53
CA GLY A 237 3.05 13.02 2.52
C GLY A 237 2.43 13.93 1.45
N LEU A 238 1.13 13.78 1.23
CA LEU A 238 0.36 14.51 0.23
C LEU A 238 -0.69 15.38 0.89
N GLU A 239 -1.12 16.42 0.19
CA GLU A 239 -2.17 17.35 0.60
C GLU A 239 -3.50 17.00 -0.09
N VAL A 240 -4.62 17.28 0.57
CA VAL A 240 -5.97 16.93 0.07
C VAL A 240 -6.29 17.67 -1.23
N GLU A 241 -5.72 18.85 -1.42
CA GLU A 241 -5.82 19.68 -2.62
C GLU A 241 -5.20 19.03 -3.87
N GLN A 242 -4.44 17.95 -3.71
CA GLN A 242 -3.91 17.16 -4.82
C GLN A 242 -4.91 16.14 -5.37
N ALA A 243 -6.07 15.97 -4.72
CA ALA A 243 -7.18 15.19 -5.25
C ALA A 243 -7.89 15.93 -6.41
N PRO A 244 -8.41 15.23 -7.44
CA PRO A 244 -8.41 13.78 -7.65
C PRO A 244 -7.01 13.18 -7.77
N LEU A 245 -6.75 12.12 -7.01
CA LEU A 245 -5.41 11.56 -6.86
C LEU A 245 -5.42 10.07 -7.14
N LEU A 246 -4.64 9.62 -8.13
CA LEU A 246 -4.40 8.22 -8.38
C LEU A 246 -3.04 7.80 -7.82
N ILE A 247 -3.04 6.77 -7.00
CA ILE A 247 -1.87 6.19 -6.34
C ILE A 247 -1.71 4.75 -6.77
N ILE A 248 -0.49 4.33 -7.07
CA ILE A 248 -0.12 2.92 -7.07
C ILE A 248 0.94 2.68 -6.01
N GLN A 249 0.68 1.73 -5.12
CA GLN A 249 1.65 1.22 -4.15
C GLN A 249 1.98 -0.24 -4.45
N LYS A 250 3.25 -0.53 -4.67
CA LYS A 250 3.77 -1.88 -4.89
C LYS A 250 4.05 -2.59 -3.56
N PRO A 251 4.12 -3.94 -3.54
CA PRO A 251 4.45 -4.70 -2.33
C PRO A 251 5.82 -4.38 -1.72
N ASP A 252 6.78 -3.94 -2.54
CA ASP A 252 8.12 -3.51 -2.12
C ASP A 252 8.15 -2.10 -1.50
N GLY A 253 6.99 -1.43 -1.42
CA GLY A 253 6.85 -0.09 -0.88
C GLY A 253 7.04 1.03 -1.90
N GLN A 254 7.43 0.74 -3.15
CA GLN A 254 7.50 1.77 -4.20
C GLN A 254 6.11 2.35 -4.48
N LYS A 255 6.08 3.66 -4.69
CA LYS A 255 4.85 4.44 -4.89
C LYS A 255 4.91 5.17 -6.22
N TYR A 256 3.77 5.37 -6.86
CA TYR A 256 3.62 6.11 -8.12
C TYR A 256 2.35 6.93 -8.01
N PHE A 257 2.40 8.23 -8.30
CA PHE A 257 1.25 9.13 -8.11
C PHE A 257 0.92 9.90 -9.38
N LYS A 258 -0.36 10.24 -9.53
CA LYS A 258 -0.87 11.25 -10.46
C LYS A 258 -1.87 12.13 -9.73
N SER A 259 -1.42 13.30 -9.29
CA SER A 259 -2.27 14.35 -8.72
C SER A 259 -3.09 15.04 -9.79
N ASN A 260 -4.24 15.60 -9.41
CA ASN A 260 -5.18 16.31 -10.28
C ASN A 260 -5.49 15.51 -11.56
N ILE A 261 -5.72 14.20 -11.41
CA ILE A 261 -5.98 13.32 -12.55
C ILE A 261 -7.39 13.56 -13.08
N GLU A 262 -7.54 13.69 -14.39
CA GLU A 262 -8.85 13.79 -15.04
C GLU A 262 -9.42 12.38 -15.35
N PRO A 263 -10.76 12.19 -15.41
CA PRO A 263 -11.36 10.88 -15.61
C PRO A 263 -10.91 10.14 -16.88
N ASP A 264 -10.60 10.87 -17.96
CA ASP A 264 -10.14 10.33 -19.24
C ASP A 264 -8.66 9.94 -19.24
N GLN A 265 -7.88 10.40 -18.26
CA GLN A 265 -6.46 10.10 -18.12
C GLN A 265 -6.18 8.79 -17.39
N ILE A 266 -7.16 8.25 -16.66
CA ILE A 266 -7.02 7.05 -15.81
C ILE A 266 -6.45 5.87 -16.59
N GLU A 267 -7.07 5.54 -17.72
CA GLU A 267 -6.70 4.35 -18.50
C GLU A 267 -5.30 4.51 -19.12
N SER A 268 -4.99 5.67 -19.71
CA SER A 268 -3.66 5.93 -20.29
C SER A 268 -2.57 5.89 -19.24
N TRP A 269 -2.80 6.49 -18.07
CA TRP A 269 -1.81 6.52 -17.00
C TRP A 269 -1.54 5.12 -16.43
N LEU A 270 -2.58 4.29 -16.26
CA LEU A 270 -2.41 2.89 -15.85
C LEU A 270 -1.66 2.05 -16.89
N LYS A 271 -1.84 2.33 -18.20
CA LYS A 271 -1.07 1.71 -19.27
C LYS A 271 0.41 2.10 -19.19
N ASP A 272 0.69 3.39 -19.03
CA ASP A 272 2.05 3.91 -18.90
C ASP A 272 2.75 3.31 -17.67
N TYR A 273 2.03 3.21 -16.54
CA TYR A 273 2.55 2.56 -15.34
C TYR A 273 2.92 1.10 -15.60
N LYS A 274 2.03 0.31 -16.21
CA LYS A 274 2.33 -1.10 -16.50
C LYS A 274 3.41 -1.28 -17.57
N ALA A 275 3.61 -0.29 -18.44
CA ALA A 275 4.72 -0.25 -19.37
C ALA A 275 6.05 0.19 -18.74
N GLY A 276 6.07 0.57 -17.46
CA GLY A 276 7.27 1.06 -16.77
C GLY A 276 7.68 2.48 -17.19
N LEU A 277 6.75 3.26 -17.74
CA LEU A 277 6.99 4.63 -18.24
C LEU A 277 6.71 5.71 -17.18
N VAL A 278 6.10 5.34 -16.05
CA VAL A 278 5.84 6.25 -14.93
C VAL A 278 6.98 6.13 -13.93
N GLU A 279 7.59 7.25 -13.58
CA GLU A 279 8.63 7.29 -12.56
C GLU A 279 8.04 7.09 -11.15
N PRO A 280 8.77 6.42 -10.24
CA PRO A 280 8.33 6.28 -8.86
C PRO A 280 8.29 7.65 -8.18
N PHE A 281 7.27 7.85 -7.35
CA PHE A 281 7.20 8.99 -6.45
C PHE A 281 8.36 8.95 -5.45
N ILE A 282 8.94 10.12 -5.25
CA ILE A 282 10.00 10.38 -4.31
C ILE A 282 9.49 11.48 -3.37
N ARG A 283 9.41 11.19 -2.08
CA ARG A 283 8.94 12.15 -1.08
C ARG A 283 9.94 13.29 -0.90
N SER A 284 9.46 14.52 -1.03
CA SER A 284 10.20 15.74 -0.69
C SER A 284 9.30 16.70 0.05
N GLU A 285 9.83 17.36 1.07
CA GLU A 285 9.24 18.60 1.55
C GLU A 285 9.38 19.71 0.48
N PRO A 286 8.55 20.77 0.54
CA PRO A 286 8.72 21.94 -0.31
C PRO A 286 10.10 22.55 -0.11
N ILE A 287 10.72 22.99 -1.20
CA ILE A 287 11.96 23.76 -1.13
C ILE A 287 11.66 25.06 -0.34
N PRO A 288 12.40 25.35 0.76
CA PRO A 288 12.15 26.55 1.56
C PRO A 288 12.23 27.83 0.72
N GLU A 289 11.23 28.72 0.87
CA GLU A 289 11.22 30.03 0.17
C GLU A 289 12.45 30.87 0.51
N THR A 290 12.94 30.74 1.74
CA THR A 290 14.19 31.36 2.20
C THR A 290 15.07 30.33 2.88
N ASN A 291 16.38 30.39 2.62
CA ASN A 291 17.36 29.45 3.15
C ASN A 291 18.63 30.21 3.59
N ASN A 292 18.43 31.24 4.40
CA ASN A 292 19.46 32.21 4.77
C ASN A 292 20.23 31.82 6.04
N GLU A 293 19.72 30.88 6.83
CA GLU A 293 20.40 30.39 8.03
C GLU A 293 21.79 29.81 7.72
N PRO A 294 22.75 29.83 8.66
CA PRO A 294 24.09 29.31 8.45
C PRO A 294 24.08 27.85 7.98
N VAL A 295 23.28 27.00 8.62
CA VAL A 295 23.04 25.61 8.20
C VAL A 295 21.89 25.57 7.19
N LYS A 296 22.21 25.21 5.94
CA LYS A 296 21.25 25.16 4.84
C LYS A 296 20.30 23.99 4.97
N VAL A 297 19.01 24.25 4.80
CA VAL A 297 18.00 23.20 4.71
C VAL A 297 18.02 22.60 3.31
N VAL A 298 18.20 21.29 3.22
CA VAL A 298 18.16 20.53 1.98
C VAL A 298 17.01 19.55 2.06
N VAL A 299 16.16 19.57 1.04
CA VAL A 299 15.04 18.63 0.86
C VAL A 299 15.37 17.70 -0.30
N ARG A 300 14.57 16.66 -0.52
CA ARG A 300 14.88 15.69 -1.57
C ARG A 300 14.96 16.30 -2.97
N ASP A 301 14.10 17.26 -3.27
CA ASP A 301 14.08 17.95 -4.57
C ASP A 301 15.29 18.87 -4.79
N SER A 302 15.86 19.46 -3.72
CA SER A 302 17.05 20.32 -3.81
C SER A 302 18.38 19.59 -3.57
N LEU A 303 18.33 18.33 -3.12
CA LEU A 303 19.49 17.52 -2.77
C LEU A 303 20.52 17.44 -3.90
N ARG A 304 20.06 17.17 -5.13
CA ARG A 304 20.95 17.05 -6.29
C ARG A 304 21.72 18.35 -6.53
N ASP A 305 21.02 19.48 -6.51
CA ASP A 305 21.62 20.76 -6.85
C ASP A 305 22.53 21.30 -5.75
N VAL A 306 22.10 21.19 -4.50
CA VAL A 306 22.87 21.71 -3.35
C VAL A 306 24.09 20.83 -3.05
N VAL A 307 23.93 19.50 -3.08
CA VAL A 307 24.98 18.57 -2.63
C VAL A 307 25.86 18.10 -3.78
N PHE A 308 25.29 17.77 -4.94
CA PHE A 308 26.05 17.13 -6.02
C PHE A 308 26.49 18.09 -7.12
N ASN A 309 25.68 19.09 -7.47
CA ASN A 309 25.95 20.01 -8.59
C ASN A 309 26.50 21.38 -8.16
N SER A 310 26.53 21.69 -6.87
CA SER A 310 26.93 23.03 -6.41
C SER A 310 28.40 23.38 -6.70
N GLY A 311 29.24 22.37 -6.97
CA GLY A 311 30.68 22.52 -7.13
C GLY A 311 31.39 22.94 -5.85
N LYS A 312 30.73 22.78 -4.69
CA LYS A 312 31.23 23.17 -3.36
C LYS A 312 31.50 21.93 -2.51
N ASN A 313 32.21 22.14 -1.42
CA ASN A 313 32.41 21.15 -0.37
C ASN A 313 31.19 21.20 0.56
N VAL A 314 30.45 20.11 0.68
CA VAL A 314 29.17 20.08 1.40
C VAL A 314 29.24 19.06 2.53
N LEU A 315 29.06 19.53 3.76
CA LEU A 315 28.76 18.66 4.91
C LEU A 315 27.24 18.57 5.05
N LEU A 316 26.68 17.37 4.99
CA LEU A 316 25.24 17.10 5.05
C LEU A 316 24.92 16.20 6.24
N GLU A 317 24.10 16.70 7.17
CA GLU A 317 23.50 15.91 8.25
C GLU A 317 22.14 15.35 7.81
N PHE A 318 21.97 14.02 7.87
CA PHE A 318 20.66 13.38 7.89
C PHE A 318 20.18 13.25 9.33
N TYR A 319 19.04 13.86 9.65
CA TYR A 319 18.52 13.92 11.02
C TYR A 319 17.05 13.50 11.11
N ALA A 320 16.58 13.33 12.35
CA ALA A 320 15.17 13.20 12.69
C ALA A 320 14.80 14.21 13.80
N PRO A 321 13.66 14.93 13.71
CA PRO A 321 13.31 16.01 14.66
C PRO A 321 13.19 15.57 16.12
N TRP A 322 12.87 14.30 16.35
CA TRP A 322 12.70 13.71 17.68
C TRP A 322 13.99 13.11 18.25
N CYS A 323 15.05 12.97 17.44
CA CYS A 323 16.29 12.36 17.89
C CYS A 323 17.07 13.26 18.85
N GLY A 324 17.34 12.78 20.07
CA GLY A 324 18.08 13.53 21.09
C GLY A 324 19.52 13.85 20.67
N HIS A 325 20.21 12.94 19.98
CA HIS A 325 21.58 13.19 19.49
C HIS A 325 21.62 14.23 18.37
N CYS A 326 20.62 14.28 17.49
CA CYS A 326 20.50 15.33 16.46
C CYS A 326 20.32 16.69 17.12
N LYS A 327 19.46 16.78 18.14
CA LYS A 327 19.26 18.04 18.89
C LYS A 327 20.52 18.54 19.58
N GLN A 328 21.41 17.64 20.01
CA GLN A 328 22.72 18.00 20.58
C GLN A 328 23.72 18.44 19.51
N LEU A 329 23.69 17.84 18.31
CA LEU A 329 24.57 18.18 17.20
C LEU A 329 24.17 19.49 16.50
N ALA A 330 22.88 19.83 16.45
CA ALA A 330 22.38 21.03 15.79
C ALA A 330 23.12 22.34 16.18
N PRO A 331 23.26 22.72 17.47
CA PRO A 331 23.99 23.94 17.83
C PRO A 331 25.49 23.88 17.46
N ILE A 332 26.08 22.67 17.43
CA ILE A 332 27.48 22.48 17.02
C ILE A 332 27.62 22.74 15.53
N LEU A 333 26.68 22.25 14.71
CA LEU A 333 26.66 22.53 13.27
C LEU A 333 26.39 24.01 12.96
N ASP A 334 25.60 24.71 13.77
CA ASP A 334 25.44 26.16 13.66
C ASP A 334 26.79 26.87 13.88
N GLU A 335 27.55 26.47 14.90
CA GLU A 335 28.89 27.02 15.15
C GLU A 335 29.91 26.69 14.05
N VAL A 336 29.85 25.49 13.48
CA VAL A 336 30.67 25.10 12.32
C VAL A 336 30.28 25.92 11.09
N ALA A 337 28.98 26.14 10.87
CA ALA A 337 28.50 26.94 9.76
C ALA A 337 28.92 28.41 9.87
N VAL A 338 28.89 28.99 11.08
CA VAL A 338 29.43 30.33 11.34
C VAL A 338 30.93 30.39 11.07
N HIS A 339 31.70 29.35 11.42
CA HIS A 339 33.14 29.31 11.11
C HIS A 339 33.42 29.41 9.60
N PHE A 340 32.59 28.77 8.77
CA PHE A 340 32.73 28.76 7.31
C PHE A 340 31.86 29.81 6.59
N GLU A 341 31.18 30.72 7.28
CA GLU A 341 30.20 31.64 6.69
C GLU A 341 30.78 32.52 5.57
N ASN A 342 32.07 32.85 5.68
CA ASN A 342 32.80 33.69 4.73
C ASN A 342 33.57 32.87 3.67
N ASP A 343 33.52 31.54 3.71
CA ASP A 343 34.07 30.67 2.68
C ASP A 343 32.97 30.26 1.69
N PRO A 344 32.92 30.85 0.48
CA PRO A 344 31.87 30.54 -0.49
C PRO A 344 31.92 29.10 -1.01
N ASN A 345 32.98 28.34 -0.71
CA ASN A 345 33.22 26.99 -1.21
C ASN A 345 32.82 25.89 -0.23
N VAL A 346 32.30 26.24 0.95
CA VAL A 346 31.83 25.29 1.95
C VAL A 346 30.35 25.53 2.22
N ILE A 347 29.56 24.45 2.26
CA ILE A 347 28.16 24.47 2.68
C ILE A 347 28.02 23.49 3.85
N ILE A 348 27.44 23.98 4.95
CA ILE A 348 26.93 23.12 6.01
C ILE A 348 25.42 23.00 5.81
N ALA A 349 24.91 21.78 5.75
CA ALA A 349 23.54 21.49 5.40
C ALA A 349 22.93 20.40 6.28
N LYS A 350 21.60 20.41 6.38
CA LYS A 350 20.80 19.41 7.08
C LYS A 350 19.63 18.93 6.21
N PHE A 351 19.25 17.68 6.40
CA PHE A 351 18.21 16.96 5.66
C PHE A 351 17.35 16.15 6.63
N ASP A 352 16.05 16.44 6.70
CA ASP A 352 15.13 15.66 7.51
C ASP A 352 14.76 14.37 6.79
N ALA A 353 15.40 13.27 7.18
CA ALA A 353 15.23 11.96 6.57
C ALA A 353 13.92 11.26 7.01
N THR A 354 13.10 11.89 7.85
CA THR A 354 11.79 11.34 8.27
C THR A 354 10.65 11.76 7.33
N VAL A 355 10.86 12.85 6.58
CA VAL A 355 9.85 13.44 5.70
C VAL A 355 10.36 13.68 4.27
N ASN A 356 11.62 13.34 3.99
CA ASN A 356 12.22 13.34 2.66
C ASN A 356 12.85 11.98 2.35
N ASP A 357 12.60 11.42 1.17
CA ASP A 357 13.14 10.12 0.77
C ASP A 357 14.65 10.21 0.50
N VAL A 358 15.44 9.44 1.24
CA VAL A 358 16.90 9.39 1.07
C VAL A 358 17.26 8.48 -0.13
N PRO A 359 18.16 8.90 -1.05
CA PRO A 359 18.70 8.02 -2.08
C PRO A 359 19.57 6.92 -1.47
N GLY A 360 18.97 5.75 -1.19
CA GLY A 360 19.63 4.63 -0.52
C GLY A 360 20.74 3.95 -1.34
N ASP A 361 20.79 4.21 -2.65
CA ASP A 361 21.90 3.81 -3.53
C ASP A 361 23.15 4.67 -3.33
N THR A 362 22.99 5.84 -2.69
CA THR A 362 24.03 6.85 -2.52
C THR A 362 24.41 7.05 -1.05
N PHE A 363 23.42 7.03 -0.15
CA PHE A 363 23.60 7.28 1.27
C PHE A 363 23.08 6.10 2.10
N ASP A 364 23.97 5.51 2.89
CA ASP A 364 23.60 4.45 3.84
C ASP A 364 23.19 5.05 5.19
N VAL A 365 21.93 5.48 5.31
CA VAL A 365 21.38 6.10 6.53
C VAL A 365 20.69 5.04 7.40
N GLN A 366 21.47 4.39 8.26
CA GLN A 366 20.99 3.35 9.19
C GLN A 366 20.52 3.88 10.55
N GLY A 367 20.73 5.16 10.84
CA GLY A 367 20.38 5.80 12.10
C GLY A 367 20.58 7.31 12.08
N PHE A 368 20.29 7.97 13.20
CA PHE A 368 20.35 9.42 13.29
C PHE A 368 21.21 9.93 14.47
N PRO A 369 22.01 10.99 14.28
CA PRO A 369 22.35 11.59 12.98
C PRO A 369 23.34 10.74 12.20
N THR A 370 23.24 10.77 10.87
CA THR A 370 24.27 10.29 9.94
C THR A 370 24.79 11.49 9.15
N VAL A 371 26.10 11.66 9.09
CA VAL A 371 26.72 12.83 8.45
C VAL A 371 27.58 12.37 7.28
N TYR A 372 27.42 13.02 6.14
CA TYR A 372 28.22 12.81 4.95
C TYR A 372 28.94 14.09 4.55
N PHE A 373 30.08 13.94 3.91
CA PHE A 373 30.81 15.02 3.28
C PHE A 373 31.02 14.73 1.81
N ARG A 374 30.68 15.71 0.99
CA ARG A 374 30.86 15.70 -0.45
C ARG A 374 31.91 16.76 -0.81
N SER A 375 33.07 16.37 -1.31
CA SER A 375 34.07 17.34 -1.79
C SER A 375 33.61 17.98 -3.10
N ALA A 376 34.15 19.16 -3.42
CA ALA A 376 33.88 19.86 -4.67
C ALA A 376 34.30 19.07 -5.93
N SER A 377 35.32 18.21 -5.80
CA SER A 377 35.79 17.30 -6.86
C SER A 377 34.88 16.08 -7.04
N GLY A 378 33.99 15.83 -6.07
CA GLY A 378 33.02 14.77 -6.14
C GLY A 378 33.42 13.47 -5.43
N ASN A 379 34.19 13.55 -4.35
CA ASN A 379 34.35 12.43 -3.41
C ASN A 379 33.25 12.48 -2.36
N LEU A 380 32.57 11.37 -2.10
CA LEU A 380 31.57 11.24 -1.04
C LEU A 380 32.15 10.35 0.07
N SER A 381 32.14 10.83 1.31
CA SER A 381 32.64 10.10 2.48
C SER A 381 31.72 10.30 3.66
N GLN A 382 31.43 9.23 4.39
CA GLN A 382 30.72 9.32 5.66
C GLN A 382 31.66 9.89 6.74
N TYR A 383 31.12 10.75 7.61
CA TYR A 383 31.82 11.26 8.78
C TYR A 383 31.57 10.35 9.98
N GLU A 384 32.65 9.76 10.49
CA GLU A 384 32.63 8.84 11.64
C GLU A 384 33.39 9.40 12.86
N GLY A 385 33.84 10.66 12.80
CA GLY A 385 34.55 11.31 13.88
C GLY A 385 33.65 11.76 15.02
N ASP A 386 34.28 12.30 16.07
CA ASP A 386 33.58 12.84 17.23
C ASP A 386 32.70 14.04 16.85
N ARG A 387 31.56 14.17 17.51
CA ARG A 387 30.57 15.22 17.19
C ARG A 387 30.88 16.55 17.88
N THR A 388 32.15 16.93 17.90
CA THR A 388 32.61 18.23 18.41
C THR A 388 32.81 19.21 17.25
N LYS A 389 32.80 20.51 17.55
CA LYS A 389 33.05 21.56 16.56
C LYS A 389 34.43 21.42 15.93
N GLU A 390 35.45 21.21 16.77
CA GLU A 390 36.85 21.14 16.37
C GLU A 390 37.12 19.96 15.45
N ASP A 391 36.53 18.79 15.74
CA ASP A 391 36.71 17.59 14.92
C ASP A 391 36.02 17.72 13.56
N ILE A 392 34.81 18.30 13.52
CA ILE A 392 34.09 18.53 12.26
C ILE A 392 34.84 19.53 11.38
N ILE A 393 35.32 20.65 11.95
CA ILE A 393 36.14 21.63 11.21
C ILE A 393 37.41 20.97 10.67
N SER A 394 38.13 20.23 11.53
CA SER A 394 39.36 19.54 11.15
C SER A 394 39.13 18.53 10.03
N PHE A 395 37.99 17.82 10.07
CA PHE A 395 37.59 16.90 9.03
C PHE A 395 37.28 17.59 7.70
N ILE A 396 36.52 18.69 7.71
CA ILE A 396 36.24 19.48 6.51
C ILE A 396 37.55 19.99 5.91
N GLU A 397 38.41 20.60 6.72
CA GLU A 397 39.70 21.14 6.28
C GLU A 397 40.61 20.07 5.66
N LYS A 398 40.60 18.85 6.22
CA LYS A 398 41.40 17.73 5.72
C LYS A 398 40.89 17.17 4.38
N ASN A 399 39.58 17.21 4.14
CA ASN A 399 38.95 16.54 3.00
C ASN A 399 38.42 17.50 1.92
N ARG A 400 38.43 18.81 2.16
CA ARG A 400 38.00 19.81 1.17
C ARG A 400 39.00 19.93 0.04
N ASP A 401 38.47 20.07 -1.17
CA ASP A 401 39.25 20.35 -2.37
C ASP A 401 38.90 21.72 -2.93
N LYS A 402 39.80 22.28 -3.75
CA LYS A 402 39.50 23.50 -4.51
C LYS A 402 38.38 23.17 -5.51
N PRO A 403 37.33 24.00 -5.60
CA PRO A 403 36.33 23.87 -6.65
C PRO A 403 37.00 23.82 -8.02
N ALA A 404 36.57 22.91 -8.88
CA ALA A 404 36.95 22.97 -10.28
C ALA A 404 36.52 24.33 -10.82
N GLN A 405 37.47 25.15 -11.30
CA GLN A 405 37.13 26.37 -12.01
C GLN A 405 36.22 25.98 -13.17
N SER A 406 34.97 26.46 -13.15
CA SER A 406 34.10 26.35 -14.31
C SER A 406 34.81 27.04 -15.47
N THR A 407 35.28 26.24 -16.43
CA THR A 407 35.71 26.75 -17.71
C THR A 407 34.46 27.26 -18.41
N SER A 408 34.14 28.53 -18.15
CA SER A 408 33.20 29.28 -18.96
C SER A 408 33.78 29.36 -20.37
N THR A 409 33.41 28.40 -21.22
CA THR A 409 33.50 28.59 -22.66
C THR A 409 32.46 29.66 -22.97
N LYS A 410 32.93 30.90 -23.16
CA LYS A 410 32.14 31.95 -23.82
C LYS A 410 31.61 31.36 -25.13
N PRO A 411 30.31 31.50 -25.44
CA PRO A 411 29.85 31.35 -26.80
C PRO A 411 30.55 32.42 -27.64
N GLU A 412 31.32 32.00 -28.64
CA GLU A 412 31.78 32.90 -29.69
C GLU A 412 30.55 33.54 -30.36
N SER A 413 30.64 34.85 -30.52
CA SER A 413 29.68 35.66 -31.25
C SER A 413 30.11 35.74 -32.71
N GLY A 414 29.13 35.58 -33.62
CA GLY A 414 29.28 35.60 -35.08
C GLY A 414 29.18 34.17 -35.64
N ILE A 415 28.18 33.83 -36.45
CA ILE A 415 27.90 34.45 -37.75
C ILE A 415 26.37 34.55 -37.98
N SER A 416 25.96 35.74 -38.40
CA SER A 416 24.68 36.00 -39.06
C SER A 416 24.76 35.45 -40.49
N GLU A 417 24.02 34.39 -40.79
CA GLU A 417 23.65 34.06 -42.17
C GLU A 417 22.13 34.23 -42.32
N THR A 418 21.79 35.29 -43.04
CA THR A 418 20.48 35.53 -43.63
C THR A 418 20.13 34.39 -44.58
N VAL A 419 19.08 33.64 -44.27
CA VAL A 419 18.49 32.70 -45.23
C VAL A 419 17.61 33.49 -46.18
N ASN A 420 18.11 33.68 -47.40
CA ASN A 420 17.36 34.25 -48.51
C ASN A 420 16.41 33.17 -49.05
N ALA A 421 15.12 33.46 -49.06
CA ALA A 421 14.12 32.63 -49.71
C ALA A 421 14.22 32.85 -51.21
N ASP A 422 14.68 31.85 -51.97
CA ASP A 422 14.19 31.60 -53.33
C ASP A 422 14.69 30.27 -53.91
N SER A 423 13.82 29.71 -54.76
CA SER A 423 14.02 28.61 -55.71
C SER A 423 13.95 27.17 -55.20
N VAL A 424 12.70 26.71 -55.10
CA VAL A 424 12.27 25.36 -55.51
C VAL A 424 12.67 25.15 -56.98
N LYS A 425 13.39 24.05 -57.27
CA LYS A 425 13.21 23.18 -58.46
C LYS A 425 14.19 22.00 -58.48
N ASP A 426 13.61 20.84 -58.77
CA ASP A 426 14.16 19.65 -59.45
C ASP A 426 15.37 18.98 -58.78
N GLU A 427 15.58 17.67 -58.79
CA GLU A 427 14.97 16.44 -59.30
C GLU A 427 15.80 15.35 -58.59
N PHE A 428 15.27 14.18 -58.24
CA PHE A 428 15.96 12.86 -58.13
C PHE A 428 14.99 11.91 -57.42
N VAL A 429 14.15 11.13 -58.11
CA VAL A 429 14.45 9.91 -58.88
C VAL A 429 15.10 8.81 -58.03
N LYS A 430 14.27 7.81 -57.69
CA LYS A 430 14.56 6.37 -57.49
C LYS A 430 15.60 5.98 -56.43
N ARG A 431 15.11 5.41 -55.32
CA ARG A 431 14.99 3.94 -55.13
C ARG A 431 14.19 3.62 -53.87
#